data_AF-A0A7R9VR84-F1
#
_entry.id   AF-A0A7R9VR84-F1
#
_cell.length_a   1.000
_cell.length_b   1.000
_cell.length_c   1.000
_cell.angle_alpha   90.00
_cell.angle_beta   90.00
_cell.angle_gamma   90.00
#
_symmetry.space_group_name_H-M   'P 1'
#
loop_
_entity.id
_entity.type
_entity.pdbx_description
1 polymer ?
#
loop_
_entity_poly.entity_id
_entity_poly.type
_entity_poly.pdbx_seq_one_letter_code
_entity_poly.pdbx_strand_id
1 'polypeptide(L)'
;RQVSCGSTAAAAASASAPLPGAAAIQVLPAQLAAAPGWAQRALRSARQLLRDLATNPNVLTSLLALLVGCVPALRDLLIGDDAPLALVQSAVVILGACCIPTIMIGLGATLAHGPGGGALPLRTQLSTGVCRLVVLPLLGMGIVIGGYAVGAYAAPDAIFILVMLIQNTVPTAIMVHTMSAVHSNMEAEISTLLFWQYLVCVVTIPPYLAFYLWAVGEVYTPAAQTLASL
;
A
#
# COMPACT_ATOMS: atom_id res chain seq x y z
N ARG A 1 26.29 -21.28 -37.10
CA ARG A 1 26.00 -22.72 -37.31
C ARG A 1 24.49 -22.90 -37.20
N GLN A 2 23.77 -22.75 -38.32
CA GLN A 2 22.34 -23.04 -38.41
C GLN A 2 22.17 -24.57 -38.42
N VAL A 3 21.18 -25.08 -37.69
CA VAL A 3 20.64 -26.42 -37.92
C VAL A 3 19.14 -26.26 -38.15
N SER A 4 18.82 -26.13 -39.43
CA SER A 4 17.50 -26.44 -39.98
C SER A 4 17.45 -27.96 -40.20
N CYS A 5 16.43 -28.62 -39.68
CA CYS A 5 16.09 -29.98 -40.07
C CYS A 5 14.57 -30.03 -40.24
N GLY A 6 14.13 -30.00 -41.49
CA GLY A 6 12.75 -30.32 -41.85
C GLY A 6 12.58 -31.83 -42.00
N SER A 7 11.45 -32.34 -41.53
CA SER A 7 10.88 -33.58 -42.03
C SER A 7 9.36 -33.51 -41.95
N THR A 8 8.76 -33.64 -43.13
CA THR A 8 7.34 -33.79 -43.45
C THR A 8 6.82 -35.19 -43.12
N ALA A 9 5.60 -35.29 -42.58
CA ALA A 9 4.59 -36.37 -42.81
C ALA A 9 3.42 -36.14 -41.84
N ALA A 10 2.25 -35.70 -42.30
CA ALA A 10 1.17 -36.51 -42.88
C ALA A 10 0.03 -36.78 -41.87
N ALA A 11 -1.07 -36.07 -42.10
CA ALA A 11 -2.47 -36.51 -42.00
C ALA A 11 -2.92 -37.40 -40.81
N ALA A 12 -3.70 -36.79 -39.92
CA ALA A 12 -4.89 -37.43 -39.35
C ALA A 12 -5.95 -36.36 -39.12
N ALA A 13 -6.82 -36.19 -40.12
CA ALA A 13 -8.09 -35.51 -39.95
C ALA A 13 -9.03 -36.44 -39.18
N SER A 14 -9.43 -36.04 -37.98
CA SER A 14 -10.66 -36.53 -37.36
C SER A 14 -11.55 -35.34 -37.06
N ALA A 15 -12.66 -35.30 -37.79
CA ALA A 15 -13.72 -34.33 -37.64
C ALA A 15 -14.30 -34.40 -36.22
N SER A 16 -14.18 -33.32 -35.47
CA SER A 16 -15.01 -33.04 -34.30
C SER A 16 -15.78 -31.75 -34.58
N ALA A 17 -17.11 -31.85 -34.47
CA ALA A 17 -18.03 -30.75 -34.67
C ALA A 17 -17.67 -29.55 -33.77
N PRO A 18 -17.78 -28.30 -34.25
CA PRO A 18 -17.49 -27.15 -33.43
C PRO A 18 -18.57 -27.01 -32.35
N LEU A 19 -18.16 -27.04 -31.09
CA LEU A 19 -19.02 -26.76 -29.94
C LEU A 19 -19.68 -25.37 -30.11
N PRO A 20 -20.99 -25.22 -29.86
CA PRO A 20 -21.75 -23.99 -30.12
C PRO A 20 -21.35 -22.77 -29.26
N GLY A 21 -20.34 -22.89 -28.39
CA GLY A 21 -19.76 -21.80 -27.60
C GLY A 21 -18.53 -21.11 -28.22
N ALA A 22 -17.91 -21.69 -29.25
CA ALA A 22 -16.69 -21.13 -29.85
C ALA A 22 -16.94 -19.83 -30.65
N ALA A 23 -18.15 -19.69 -31.21
CA ALA A 23 -18.53 -18.49 -31.95
C ALA A 23 -18.68 -17.25 -31.04
N ALA A 24 -19.14 -17.41 -29.80
CA ALA A 24 -19.32 -16.30 -28.87
C ALA A 24 -17.98 -15.68 -28.42
N ILE A 25 -16.93 -16.49 -28.32
CA ILE A 25 -15.57 -16.02 -27.97
C ILE A 25 -14.92 -15.29 -29.16
N GLN A 26 -15.27 -15.66 -30.40
CA GLN A 26 -14.76 -15.03 -31.63
C GLN A 26 -15.48 -13.74 -32.04
N VAL A 27 -16.70 -13.49 -31.57
CA VAL A 27 -17.47 -12.27 -31.89
C VAL A 27 -17.05 -11.07 -31.02
N LEU A 28 -16.49 -11.31 -29.83
CA LEU A 28 -15.98 -10.26 -28.95
C LEU A 28 -14.88 -9.36 -29.59
N PRO A 29 -13.86 -9.88 -30.30
CA PRO A 29 -12.86 -9.05 -30.97
C PRO A 29 -13.41 -8.24 -32.16
N ALA A 30 -14.46 -8.72 -32.84
CA ALA A 30 -15.04 -8.04 -34.00
C ALA A 30 -15.85 -6.79 -33.62
N GLN A 31 -16.59 -6.82 -32.51
CA GLN A 31 -17.32 -5.64 -32.03
C GLN A 31 -16.41 -4.61 -31.33
N LEU A 32 -15.29 -5.05 -30.75
CA LEU A 32 -14.25 -4.16 -30.21
C LEU A 32 -13.51 -3.36 -31.30
N ALA A 33 -13.52 -3.82 -32.56
CA ALA A 33 -12.91 -3.14 -33.69
C ALA A 33 -13.65 -1.87 -34.13
N ALA A 34 -14.92 -1.70 -33.73
CA ALA A 34 -15.73 -0.50 -34.01
C ALA A 34 -15.56 0.62 -32.97
N ALA A 35 -14.76 0.41 -31.92
CA ALA A 35 -14.49 1.41 -30.89
C ALA A 35 -13.39 2.39 -31.31
N PRO A 36 -13.48 3.68 -30.96
CA PRO A 36 -12.48 4.68 -31.33
C PRO A 36 -11.09 4.30 -30.76
N GLY A 37 -10.01 4.59 -31.49
CA GLY A 37 -8.66 4.11 -31.16
C GLY A 37 -8.10 4.54 -29.79
N TRP A 38 -8.71 5.55 -29.15
CA TRP A 38 -8.43 5.91 -27.76
C TRP A 38 -9.06 4.93 -26.76
N ALA A 39 -10.25 4.40 -27.04
CA ALA A 39 -10.94 3.44 -26.20
C ALA A 39 -10.24 2.07 -26.21
N GLN A 40 -9.71 1.65 -27.36
CA GLN A 40 -8.91 0.43 -27.44
C GLN A 40 -7.56 0.57 -26.71
N ARG A 41 -6.91 1.73 -26.80
CA ARG A 41 -5.69 2.03 -26.04
C ARG A 41 -5.99 2.05 -24.55
N ALA A 42 -7.06 2.74 -24.14
CA ALA A 42 -7.53 2.75 -22.76
C ALA A 42 -7.85 1.35 -22.24
N LEU A 43 -8.48 0.49 -23.04
CA LEU A 43 -8.80 -0.89 -22.64
C LEU A 43 -7.53 -1.76 -22.51
N ARG A 44 -6.54 -1.59 -23.39
CA ARG A 44 -5.25 -2.30 -23.29
C ARG A 44 -4.45 -1.84 -22.08
N SER A 45 -4.37 -0.53 -21.86
CA SER A 45 -3.75 0.05 -20.67
C SER A 45 -4.47 -0.40 -19.39
N ALA A 46 -5.81 -0.37 -19.37
CA ALA A 46 -6.60 -0.84 -18.24
C ALA A 46 -6.36 -2.33 -17.97
N ARG A 47 -6.29 -3.17 -19.01
CA ARG A 47 -5.96 -4.60 -18.86
C ARG A 47 -4.54 -4.83 -18.38
N GLN A 48 -3.57 -4.04 -18.83
CA GLN A 48 -2.20 -4.10 -18.35
C GLN A 48 -2.13 -3.70 -16.87
N LEU A 49 -2.77 -2.59 -16.50
CA LEU A 49 -2.87 -2.17 -15.09
C LEU A 49 -3.57 -3.22 -14.22
N LEU A 50 -4.66 -3.84 -14.70
CA LEU A 50 -5.35 -4.88 -13.96
C LEU A 50 -4.46 -6.12 -13.76
N ARG A 51 -3.69 -6.48 -14.79
CA ARG A 51 -2.73 -7.60 -14.73
C ARG A 51 -1.58 -7.27 -13.78
N ASP A 52 -1.03 -6.07 -13.87
CA ASP A 52 0.06 -5.62 -13.01
C ASP A 52 -0.42 -5.53 -11.55
N LEU A 53 -1.64 -5.04 -11.31
CA LEU A 53 -2.26 -5.00 -9.99
C LEU A 53 -2.45 -6.40 -9.40
N ALA A 54 -2.92 -7.35 -10.22
CA ALA A 54 -3.08 -8.74 -9.82
C ALA A 54 -1.72 -9.44 -9.57
N THR A 55 -0.64 -8.97 -10.21
CA THR A 55 0.70 -9.53 -10.06
C THR A 55 1.44 -8.95 -8.85
N ASN A 56 1.06 -7.75 -8.37
CA ASN A 56 1.66 -7.14 -7.19
C ASN A 56 1.12 -7.77 -5.89
N PRO A 57 1.92 -8.59 -5.17
CA PRO A 57 1.44 -9.35 -4.03
C PRO A 57 0.96 -8.46 -2.87
N ASN A 58 1.61 -7.31 -2.67
CA ASN A 58 1.25 -6.37 -1.60
C ASN A 58 -0.16 -5.80 -1.78
N VAL A 59 -0.48 -5.34 -3.00
CA VAL A 59 -1.78 -4.70 -3.25
C VAL A 59 -2.90 -5.73 -3.23
N LEU A 60 -2.68 -6.91 -3.84
CA LEU A 60 -3.63 -8.01 -3.79
C LEU A 60 -3.93 -8.42 -2.34
N THR A 61 -2.90 -8.55 -1.51
CA THR A 61 -3.05 -8.90 -0.09
C THR A 61 -3.84 -7.84 0.67
N SER A 62 -3.58 -6.54 0.46
CA SER A 62 -4.34 -5.46 1.10
C SER A 62 -5.82 -5.45 0.69
N LEU A 63 -6.12 -5.71 -0.59
CA LEU A 63 -7.51 -5.79 -1.08
C LEU A 63 -8.24 -7.00 -0.49
N LEU A 64 -7.59 -8.17 -0.47
CA LEU A 64 -8.16 -9.37 0.14
C LEU A 64 -8.38 -9.17 1.64
N ALA A 65 -7.42 -8.59 2.37
CA ALA A 65 -7.56 -8.28 3.78
C ALA A 65 -8.73 -7.31 4.05
N LEU A 66 -8.90 -6.29 3.21
CA LEU A 66 -10.02 -5.37 3.28
C LEU A 66 -11.37 -6.08 3.05
N LEU A 67 -11.45 -6.94 2.03
CA LEU A 67 -12.66 -7.73 1.76
C LEU A 67 -13.02 -8.65 2.93
N VAL A 68 -12.03 -9.31 3.52
CA VAL A 68 -12.22 -10.15 4.71
C VAL A 68 -12.72 -9.31 5.90
N GLY A 69 -12.20 -8.10 6.11
CA GLY A 69 -12.64 -7.21 7.18
C GLY A 69 -14.03 -6.60 6.99
N CYS A 70 -14.43 -6.33 5.74
CA CYS A 70 -15.73 -5.75 5.41
C CYS A 70 -16.88 -6.77 5.43
N VAL A 71 -16.61 -8.06 5.24
CA VAL A 71 -17.65 -9.10 5.25
C VAL A 71 -17.84 -9.63 6.68
N PRO A 72 -18.98 -9.35 7.34
CA PRO A 72 -19.19 -9.72 8.75
C PRO A 72 -19.10 -11.23 8.99
N ALA A 73 -19.56 -12.05 8.05
CA ALA A 73 -19.47 -13.50 8.14
C ALA A 73 -18.02 -14.03 8.19
N LEU A 74 -17.09 -13.39 7.46
CA LEU A 74 -15.67 -13.76 7.53
C LEU A 74 -15.02 -13.17 8.77
N ARG A 75 -15.35 -11.92 9.11
CA ARG A 75 -14.89 -11.25 10.32
C ARG A 75 -15.19 -12.08 11.57
N ASP A 76 -16.42 -12.52 11.77
CA ASP A 76 -16.83 -13.23 12.97
C ASP A 76 -16.24 -14.66 13.05
N LEU A 77 -15.82 -15.21 11.90
CA LEU A 77 -15.13 -16.50 11.83
C LEU A 77 -13.65 -16.41 12.23
N LEU A 78 -12.98 -15.28 11.96
CA LEU A 78 -11.57 -15.06 12.22
C LEU A 78 -11.28 -14.22 13.48
N ILE A 79 -12.17 -13.28 13.82
CA ILE A 79 -11.96 -12.23 14.82
C ILE A 79 -12.97 -12.41 15.96
N GLY A 80 -12.50 -12.93 17.09
CA GLY A 80 -13.28 -13.12 18.32
C GLY A 80 -12.66 -14.20 19.21
N ASP A 81 -12.91 -14.13 20.52
CA ASP A 81 -12.33 -15.09 21.49
C ASP A 81 -12.89 -16.52 21.30
N ASP A 82 -14.15 -16.64 20.83
CA ASP A 82 -14.81 -17.91 20.50
C ASP A 82 -14.76 -18.27 19.00
N ALA A 83 -13.97 -17.56 18.19
CA ALA A 83 -13.94 -17.75 16.75
C ALA A 83 -13.20 -19.05 16.37
N PRO A 84 -13.75 -19.91 15.49
CA PRO A 84 -13.15 -21.22 15.19
C PRO A 84 -11.79 -21.11 14.47
N LEU A 85 -11.50 -19.98 13.81
CA LEU A 85 -10.20 -19.71 13.17
C LEU A 85 -9.32 -18.73 13.96
N ALA A 86 -9.60 -18.50 15.25
CA ALA A 86 -8.80 -17.60 16.09
C ALA A 86 -7.30 -17.97 16.11
N LEU A 87 -6.95 -19.24 15.93
CA LEU A 87 -5.55 -19.68 15.79
C LEU A 87 -4.86 -19.05 14.57
N VAL A 88 -5.55 -18.99 13.42
CA VAL A 88 -5.00 -18.41 12.19
C VAL A 88 -4.80 -16.90 12.38
N GLN A 89 -5.80 -16.21 12.94
CA GLN A 89 -5.71 -14.79 13.24
C GLN A 89 -4.55 -14.49 14.21
N SER A 90 -4.43 -15.29 15.27
CA SER A 90 -3.35 -15.15 16.25
C SER A 90 -1.97 -15.34 15.61
N ALA A 91 -1.82 -16.34 14.74
CA ALA A 91 -0.58 -16.55 13.98
C ALA A 91 -0.25 -15.36 13.07
N VAL A 92 -1.24 -14.82 12.34
CA VAL A 92 -1.05 -13.66 11.47
C VAL A 92 -0.67 -12.40 12.27
N VAL A 93 -1.30 -12.17 13.43
CA VAL A 93 -0.95 -11.03 14.31
C VAL A 93 0.50 -11.15 14.81
N ILE A 94 0.93 -12.34 15.25
CA ILE A 94 2.31 -12.58 15.68
C ILE A 94 3.27 -12.35 14.51
N LEU A 95 2.98 -12.92 13.33
CA LEU A 95 3.79 -12.71 12.13
C LEU A 95 3.90 -11.22 11.78
N GLY A 96 2.79 -10.48 11.81
CA GLY A 96 2.76 -9.03 11.57
C GLY A 96 3.63 -8.25 12.56
N ALA A 97 3.57 -8.61 13.85
CA ALA A 97 4.42 -8.01 14.87
C ALA A 97 5.92 -8.31 14.63
N CYS A 98 6.25 -9.50 14.14
CA CYS A 98 7.63 -9.87 13.77
C CYS A 98 8.09 -9.29 12.43
N CYS A 99 7.17 -8.92 11.51
CA CYS A 99 7.53 -8.35 10.21
C CYS A 99 8.27 -7.03 10.34
N ILE A 100 7.81 -6.12 11.23
CA ILE A 100 8.44 -4.81 11.43
C ILE A 100 9.94 -4.94 11.78
N PRO A 101 10.33 -5.67 12.84
CA PRO A 101 11.75 -5.85 13.16
C PRO A 101 12.51 -6.66 12.10
N THR A 102 11.88 -7.63 11.43
CA THR A 102 12.55 -8.40 10.36
C THR A 102 12.95 -7.52 9.19
N ILE A 103 12.05 -6.62 8.75
CA ILE A 103 12.35 -5.69 7.65
C ILE A 103 13.38 -4.64 8.12
N MET A 104 13.35 -4.21 9.39
CA MET A 104 14.40 -3.33 9.96
C MET A 104 15.79 -4.00 9.95
N ILE A 105 15.87 -5.29 10.30
CA ILE A 105 17.11 -6.07 10.20
C ILE A 105 17.56 -6.18 8.74
N GLY A 106 16.62 -6.39 7.81
CA GLY A 106 16.88 -6.36 6.37
C GLY A 106 17.51 -5.04 5.93
N LEU A 107 16.92 -3.90 6.29
CA LEU A 107 17.50 -2.57 6.07
C LEU A 107 18.92 -2.49 6.66
N GLY A 108 19.12 -2.91 7.91
CA GLY A 108 20.43 -2.94 8.56
C GLY A 108 21.47 -3.79 7.84
N ALA A 109 21.08 -4.95 7.29
CA ALA A 109 21.97 -5.81 6.50
C ALA A 109 22.46 -5.11 5.22
N THR A 110 21.60 -4.33 4.57
CA THR A 110 22.01 -3.51 3.40
C THR A 110 22.96 -2.36 3.76
N LEU A 111 23.06 -2.01 5.05
CA LEU A 111 23.98 -1.01 5.60
C LEU A 111 25.23 -1.63 6.27
N ALA A 112 25.58 -2.89 5.98
CA ALA A 112 26.71 -3.55 6.64
C ALA A 112 28.06 -2.78 6.52
N HIS A 113 28.25 -2.00 5.45
CA HIS A 113 29.42 -1.14 5.24
C HIS A 113 29.22 0.33 5.67
N GLY A 114 28.11 0.63 6.33
CA GLY A 114 27.73 1.94 6.84
C GLY A 114 26.82 2.75 5.90
N PRO A 115 26.09 3.75 6.44
CA PRO A 115 25.18 4.64 5.70
C PRO A 115 25.90 5.63 4.75
N GLY A 116 27.21 5.49 4.54
CA GLY A 116 27.98 6.36 3.66
C GLY A 116 28.23 5.78 2.27
N GLY A 117 27.85 4.51 2.03
CA GLY A 117 28.13 3.81 0.78
C GLY A 117 27.27 4.24 -0.41
N GLY A 118 26.05 4.74 -0.15
CA GLY A 118 25.18 5.31 -1.18
C GLY A 118 25.46 6.79 -1.35
N ALA A 119 25.90 7.21 -2.53
CA ALA A 119 26.29 8.59 -2.83
C ALA A 119 25.07 9.54 -2.94
N LEU A 120 24.23 9.60 -1.90
CA LEU A 120 23.12 10.54 -1.84
C LEU A 120 23.58 11.91 -1.38
N PRO A 121 23.27 12.99 -2.12
CA PRO A 121 23.57 14.32 -1.67
C PRO A 121 22.76 14.63 -0.41
N LEU A 122 23.42 15.20 0.60
CA LEU A 122 22.82 15.58 1.88
C LEU A 122 21.59 16.49 1.69
N ARG A 123 21.56 17.28 0.61
CA ARG A 123 20.42 18.11 0.21
C ARG A 123 19.14 17.29 0.00
N THR A 124 19.23 16.12 -0.62
CA THR A 124 18.07 15.24 -0.87
C THR A 124 17.59 14.59 0.42
N GLN A 125 18.51 14.17 1.29
CA GLN A 125 18.18 13.61 2.59
C GLN A 125 17.46 14.63 3.47
N LEU A 126 18.02 15.84 3.59
CA LEU A 126 17.41 16.93 4.36
C LEU A 126 16.07 17.38 3.76
N SER A 127 15.97 17.48 2.44
CA SER A 127 14.73 17.84 1.75
C SER A 127 13.62 16.83 2.03
N THR A 128 13.93 15.54 1.94
CA THR A 128 12.95 14.48 2.25
C THR A 128 12.56 14.51 3.71
N GLY A 129 13.53 14.68 4.61
CA GLY A 129 13.32 14.86 6.04
C GLY A 129 12.35 16.00 6.35
N VAL A 130 12.62 17.20 5.84
CA VAL A 130 11.75 18.38 6.05
C VAL A 130 10.38 18.18 5.43
N CYS A 131 10.31 17.66 4.20
CA CYS A 131 9.04 17.46 3.51
C CYS A 131 8.16 16.45 4.24
N ARG A 132 8.72 15.35 4.76
CA ARG A 132 7.96 14.34 5.50
C ARG A 132 7.70 14.68 6.95
N LEU A 133 8.65 15.32 7.64
CA LEU A 133 8.56 15.56 9.09
C LEU A 133 7.94 16.90 9.46
N VAL A 134 7.80 17.82 8.51
CA VAL A 134 7.25 19.16 8.78
C VAL A 134 6.10 19.45 7.83
N VAL A 135 6.32 19.40 6.52
CA VAL A 135 5.28 19.79 5.55
C VAL A 135 4.09 18.84 5.60
N LEU A 136 4.35 17.53 5.52
CA LEU A 136 3.31 16.50 5.52
C LEU A 136 2.44 16.50 6.80
N PRO A 137 3.01 16.54 8.01
CA PRO A 137 2.20 16.53 9.24
C PRO A 137 1.45 17.83 9.48
N LEU A 138 1.99 18.99 9.09
CA LEU A 138 1.28 20.27 9.19
C LEU A 138 0.10 20.32 8.20
N LEU A 139 0.33 19.90 6.95
CA LEU A 139 -0.73 19.81 5.95
C LEU A 139 -1.80 18.79 6.37
N GLY A 140 -1.37 17.61 6.82
CA GLY A 140 -2.24 16.55 7.29
C GLY A 140 -3.09 16.98 8.48
N MET A 141 -2.50 17.69 9.44
CA MET A 141 -3.24 18.28 10.55
C MET A 141 -4.31 19.27 10.07
N GLY A 142 -3.95 20.20 9.17
CA GLY A 142 -4.89 21.17 8.62
C GLY A 142 -6.06 20.50 7.89
N ILE A 143 -5.80 19.44 7.13
CA ILE A 143 -6.83 18.69 6.41
C ILE A 143 -7.73 17.91 7.38
N VAL A 144 -7.16 17.24 8.38
CA VAL A 144 -7.92 16.41 9.34
C VAL A 144 -8.78 17.31 10.23
N ILE A 145 -8.19 18.28 10.93
CA ILE A 145 -8.93 19.17 11.83
C ILE A 145 -9.88 20.08 11.06
N GLY A 146 -9.44 20.62 9.92
CA GLY A 146 -10.29 21.46 9.06
C GLY A 146 -11.45 20.67 8.46
N GLY A 147 -11.21 19.43 8.02
CA GLY A 147 -12.25 18.53 7.53
C GLY A 147 -13.29 18.19 8.60
N TYR A 148 -12.84 18.00 9.84
CA TYR A 148 -13.74 17.82 10.98
C TYR A 148 -14.56 19.09 11.28
N ALA A 149 -13.92 20.27 11.29
CA ALA A 149 -14.58 21.54 11.58
C ALA A 149 -15.66 21.92 10.54
N VAL A 150 -15.49 21.53 9.27
CA VAL A 150 -16.47 21.77 8.19
C VAL A 150 -17.50 20.64 8.11
N GLY A 151 -17.39 19.59 8.93
CA GLY A 151 -18.31 18.46 8.94
C GLY A 151 -18.17 17.53 7.73
N ALA A 152 -17.00 17.50 7.09
CA ALA A 152 -16.74 16.65 5.92
C ALA A 152 -16.73 15.14 6.27
N TYR A 153 -16.43 14.80 7.51
CA TYR A 153 -16.55 13.45 8.05
C TYR A 153 -16.98 13.49 9.52
N ALA A 154 -17.73 12.47 9.95
CA ALA A 154 -18.11 12.30 11.35
C ALA A 154 -17.09 11.38 12.04
N ALA A 155 -16.35 11.93 13.00
CA ALA A 155 -15.45 11.13 13.82
C ALA A 155 -16.26 10.41 14.91
N PRO A 156 -16.29 9.05 14.93
CA PRO A 156 -17.03 8.30 15.93
C PRO A 156 -16.46 8.49 17.34
N ASP A 157 -15.15 8.72 17.42
CA ASP A 157 -14.39 8.77 18.66
C ASP A 157 -13.10 9.59 18.48
N ALA A 158 -12.52 10.05 19.60
CA ALA A 158 -11.29 10.83 19.59
C ALA A 158 -10.06 10.05 19.10
N ILE A 159 -10.07 8.71 19.22
CA ILE A 159 -8.96 7.85 18.78
C ILE A 159 -8.94 7.83 17.25
N PHE A 160 -10.08 7.89 16.58
CA PHE A 160 -10.16 8.01 15.12
C PHE A 160 -9.38 9.23 14.59
N ILE A 161 -9.60 10.41 15.17
CA ILE A 161 -8.87 11.64 14.77
C ILE A 161 -7.38 11.50 15.12
N LEU A 162 -7.06 10.94 16.29
CA LEU A 162 -5.67 10.73 16.70
C LEU A 162 -4.91 9.80 15.73
N VAL A 163 -5.52 8.69 15.30
CA VAL A 163 -4.90 7.76 14.34
C VAL A 163 -4.66 8.43 12.99
N MET A 164 -5.63 9.23 12.50
CA MET A 164 -5.47 10.01 11.27
C MET A 164 -4.32 11.02 11.35
N LEU A 165 -4.12 11.66 12.50
CA LEU A 165 -3.00 12.59 12.72
C LEU A 165 -1.67 11.85 12.80
N ILE A 166 -1.57 10.78 13.59
CA ILE A 166 -0.33 10.01 13.79
C ILE A 166 0.16 9.42 12.46
N GLN A 167 -0.75 8.90 11.63
CA GLN A 167 -0.40 8.31 10.34
C GLN A 167 0.28 9.31 9.37
N ASN A 168 0.06 10.62 9.54
CA ASN A 168 0.73 11.67 8.76
C ASN A 168 2.15 11.99 9.23
N THR A 169 2.55 11.55 10.44
CA THR A 169 3.90 11.77 11.02
C THR A 169 4.86 10.60 10.89
N VAL A 170 4.44 9.50 10.26
CA VAL A 170 5.30 8.32 10.13
C VAL A 170 6.41 8.54 9.09
N PRO A 171 7.59 7.91 9.27
CA PRO A 171 8.67 7.94 8.28
C PRO A 171 8.26 7.40 6.91
N THR A 172 9.20 7.52 5.96
CA THR A 172 9.06 6.94 4.62
C THR A 172 8.73 5.45 4.67
N ALA A 173 7.77 5.05 3.84
CA ALA A 173 7.35 3.67 3.72
C ALA A 173 8.54 2.78 3.34
N ILE A 174 8.82 1.79 4.17
CA ILE A 174 9.93 0.86 3.95
C ILE A 174 9.78 -0.01 2.71
N MET A 175 8.56 -0.14 2.18
CA MET A 175 8.31 -0.84 0.92
C MET A 175 9.12 -0.25 -0.25
N VAL A 176 9.51 1.03 -0.20
CA VAL A 176 10.39 1.64 -1.21
C VAL A 176 11.78 0.99 -1.19
N HIS A 177 12.32 0.66 -0.01
CA HIS A 177 13.57 -0.08 0.13
C HIS A 177 13.45 -1.52 -0.34
N THR A 178 12.35 -2.20 -0.03
CA THR A 178 12.12 -3.55 -0.56
C THR A 178 12.04 -3.54 -2.10
N MET A 179 11.39 -2.53 -2.69
CA MET A 179 11.34 -2.39 -4.14
C MET A 179 12.73 -2.14 -4.76
N SER A 180 13.58 -1.31 -4.15
CA SER A 180 14.94 -1.08 -4.64
C SER A 180 15.82 -2.32 -4.52
N ALA A 181 15.67 -3.08 -3.43
CA ALA A 181 16.35 -4.36 -3.24
C ALA A 181 15.92 -5.41 -4.27
N VAL A 182 14.61 -5.58 -4.52
CA VAL A 182 14.08 -6.53 -5.51
C VAL A 182 14.54 -6.20 -6.93
N HIS A 183 14.62 -4.92 -7.27
CA HIS A 183 15.10 -4.49 -8.59
C HIS A 183 16.62 -4.33 -8.65
N SER A 184 17.35 -4.61 -7.57
CA SER A 184 18.80 -4.40 -7.45
C SER A 184 19.26 -3.01 -7.92
N ASN A 185 18.44 -1.98 -7.63
CA ASN A 185 18.63 -0.63 -8.16
C ASN A 185 18.56 0.42 -7.05
N MET A 186 19.65 1.15 -6.84
CA MET A 186 19.77 2.20 -5.81
C MET A 186 19.43 1.71 -4.39
N GLU A 187 19.79 0.46 -4.08
CA GLU A 187 19.53 -0.14 -2.77
C GLU A 187 20.26 0.63 -1.66
N ALA A 188 21.57 0.82 -1.79
CA ALA A 188 22.40 1.51 -0.79
C ALA A 188 21.98 2.96 -0.55
N GLU A 189 21.61 3.68 -1.60
CA GLU A 189 21.08 5.04 -1.53
C GLU A 189 19.78 5.07 -0.72
N ILE A 190 18.80 4.26 -1.11
CA ILE A 190 17.48 4.25 -0.46
C ILE A 190 17.60 3.79 0.99
N SER A 191 18.43 2.78 1.28
CA SER A 191 18.66 2.33 2.65
C SER A 191 19.31 3.42 3.51
N THR A 192 20.28 4.17 2.96
CA THR A 192 20.91 5.31 3.64
C THR A 192 19.89 6.40 3.96
N LEU A 193 19.01 6.74 3.00
CA LEU A 193 17.96 7.74 3.21
C LEU A 193 17.01 7.31 4.33
N LEU A 194 16.54 6.06 4.29
CA LEU A 194 15.64 5.53 5.32
C LEU A 194 16.34 5.50 6.68
N PHE A 195 17.58 5.03 6.77
CA PHE A 195 18.32 5.00 8.03
C PHE A 195 18.33 6.35 8.75
N TRP A 196 18.72 7.41 8.05
CA TRP A 196 18.72 8.77 8.62
C TRP A 196 17.30 9.26 8.94
N GLN A 197 16.32 8.97 8.08
CA GLN A 197 14.93 9.36 8.31
C GLN A 197 14.35 8.72 9.58
N TYR A 198 14.58 7.41 9.77
CA TYR A 198 14.13 6.68 10.96
C TYR A 198 14.81 7.19 12.23
N LEU A 199 16.11 7.52 12.16
CA LEU A 199 16.84 8.09 13.30
C LEU A 199 16.25 9.45 13.73
N VAL A 200 15.98 10.35 12.77
CA VAL A 200 15.35 11.64 13.06
C VAL A 200 13.92 11.46 13.58
N CYS A 201 13.15 10.51 13.02
CA CYS A 201 11.79 10.20 13.48
C CYS A 201 11.73 9.83 14.96
N VAL A 202 12.72 9.11 15.51
CA VAL A 202 12.75 8.74 16.94
C VAL A 202 12.71 9.98 17.84
N VAL A 203 13.36 11.06 17.42
CA VAL A 203 13.39 12.33 18.18
C VAL A 203 12.17 13.20 17.86
N THR A 204 11.69 13.16 16.62
CA THR A 204 10.64 14.06 16.14
C THR A 204 9.22 13.59 16.44
N ILE A 205 8.93 12.28 16.46
CA ILE A 205 7.57 11.75 16.70
C ILE A 205 7.05 12.06 18.12
N PRO A 206 7.82 11.89 19.22
CA PRO A 206 7.32 12.18 20.57
C PRO A 206 6.74 13.58 20.77
N PRO A 207 7.40 14.69 20.35
CA PRO A 207 6.81 16.02 20.50
C PRO A 207 5.56 16.21 19.61
N TYR A 208 5.52 15.63 18.41
CA TYR A 208 4.31 15.65 17.59
C TYR A 208 3.15 14.90 18.24
N LEU A 209 3.42 13.74 18.85
CA LEU A 209 2.39 12.98 19.56
C LEU A 209 1.84 13.77 20.75
N ALA A 210 2.71 14.39 21.55
CA ALA A 210 2.28 15.27 22.65
C ALA A 210 1.41 16.43 22.13
N PHE A 211 1.81 17.04 21.02
CA PHE A 211 1.05 18.12 20.38
C PHE A 211 -0.30 17.65 19.84
N TYR A 212 -0.38 16.47 19.21
CA TYR A 212 -1.63 15.89 18.72
C TYR A 212 -2.59 15.51 19.83
N LEU A 213 -2.09 14.97 20.94
CA LEU A 213 -2.93 14.69 22.11
C LEU A 213 -3.51 15.98 22.70
N TRP A 214 -2.71 17.04 22.79
CA TRP A 214 -3.20 18.35 23.21
C TRP A 214 -4.27 18.89 22.24
N ALA A 215 -3.99 18.88 20.93
CA ALA A 215 -4.92 19.39 19.92
C ALA A 215 -6.25 18.63 19.89
N VAL A 216 -6.23 17.30 19.99
CA VAL A 216 -7.44 16.47 20.06
C VAL A 216 -8.20 16.73 21.38
N GLY A 217 -7.48 16.94 22.49
CA GLY A 217 -8.09 17.31 23.77
C GLY A 217 -8.91 18.60 23.71
N GLU A 218 -8.41 19.62 23.01
CA GLU A 218 -9.13 20.89 22.81
C GLU A 218 -10.35 20.76 21.90
N VAL A 219 -10.34 19.82 20.95
CA VAL A 219 -11.47 19.59 20.02
C VAL A 219 -12.61 18.81 20.68
N TYR A 220 -12.30 17.94 21.65
CA TYR A 220 -13.27 17.06 22.32
C TYR A 220 -13.68 17.50 23.74
N THR A 221 -13.16 18.61 24.26
CA THR A 221 -13.59 19.15 25.56
C THR A 221 -15.09 19.50 25.56
N PRO A 222 -15.81 19.27 26.68
CA PRO A 222 -17.28 19.34 26.76
C PRO A 222 -17.89 20.73 26.50
N ALA A 223 -17.08 21.79 26.45
CA ALA A 223 -17.51 23.14 26.06
C ALA A 223 -17.81 23.28 24.56
N ALA A 224 -17.16 22.48 23.70
CA ALA A 224 -17.40 22.51 22.26
C ALA A 224 -18.67 21.73 21.85
N GLN A 225 -18.97 20.63 22.55
CA GLN A 225 -20.19 19.85 22.31
C GLN A 225 -21.47 20.58 22.74
N THR A 226 -21.39 21.40 23.80
CA THR A 226 -22.54 22.20 24.28
C THR A 226 -22.92 23.33 23.31
N LEU A 227 -21.98 23.86 22.52
CA LEU A 227 -22.25 24.84 21.46
C LEU A 227 -22.69 24.20 20.14
N ALA A 228 -22.34 22.93 19.88
CA ALA A 228 -22.79 22.21 18.67
C ALA A 228 -24.21 21.62 18.82
N SER A 229 -24.73 21.51 20.04
CA SER A 229 -26.08 21.03 20.34
C SER A 229 -27.13 22.13 20.57
N LEU A 230 -26.75 23.41 20.45
CA LEU A 230 -27.63 24.59 20.49
C LEU A 230 -27.83 25.14 19.08
#